data_AF-A0A2D7SQB2-F1
#
_entry.id   AF-A0A2D7SQB2-F1
#
_cell.length_a   1.000
_cell.length_b   1.000
_cell.length_c   1.000
_cell.angle_alpha   90.00
_cell.angle_beta   90.00
_cell.angle_gamma   90.00
#
_symmetry.space_group_name_H-M   'P 1'
#
loop_
_entity.id
_entity.type
_entity.pdbx_description
1 polymer ?
#
loop_
_entity_poly.entity_id
_entity_poly.type
_entity_poly.pdbx_seq_one_letter_code
_entity_poly.pdbx_strand_id
1 'polypeptide(L)'
;MIEIFSLKWKVYSLMTLIFIILPIVIPLKYNEKAKYNIAKVFGGFIILELILFYLYHYYNNIFSLQESLPLHLCRIMWVISLFAIFKKNNTSFEMLFHIGIFGSFYALLTPDLANDANFFLTLNYYFTHGGIIFVALYCLINLGMRPRNNSWFNVIFYVNILAFFISIINYNIGSNYMYLSSKPGVENPLLFLDWPYYILIFELGLFFHSFLIHILYNKFLKRYLNKY
;
A
#
# COMPACT_ATOMS: atom_id res chain seq x y z
N MET A 1 0.83 -15.66 13.17
CA MET A 1 1.39 -14.59 12.32
C MET A 1 2.91 -14.67 12.30
N ILE A 2 3.57 -14.10 11.27
CA ILE A 2 5.03 -13.94 11.25
C ILE A 2 5.46 -13.15 12.48
N GLU A 3 6.27 -13.79 13.33
CA GLU A 3 6.75 -13.18 14.55
C GLU A 3 7.74 -12.06 14.23
N ILE A 4 7.52 -10.88 14.84
CA ILE A 4 8.38 -9.71 14.68
C ILE A 4 9.79 -10.06 15.18
N PHE A 5 10.82 -9.64 14.44
CA PHE A 5 12.23 -9.96 14.72
C PHE A 5 12.65 -11.43 14.57
N SER A 6 11.76 -12.34 14.16
CA SER A 6 12.15 -13.67 13.72
C SER A 6 13.12 -13.62 12.52
N LEU A 7 13.84 -14.72 12.25
CA LEU A 7 14.74 -14.79 11.10
C LEU A 7 13.98 -14.55 9.78
N LYS A 8 12.79 -15.17 9.63
CA LYS A 8 11.91 -14.97 8.47
C LYS A 8 11.58 -13.48 8.32
N TRP A 9 11.10 -12.84 9.38
CA TRP A 9 10.80 -11.40 9.37
C TRP A 9 12.00 -10.55 8.95
N LYS A 10 13.19 -10.80 9.53
CA LYS A 10 14.42 -10.04 9.24
C LYS A 10 14.84 -10.17 7.78
N VAL A 11 14.85 -11.39 7.24
CA VAL A 11 15.28 -11.67 5.86
C VAL A 11 14.35 -10.98 4.86
N TYR A 12 13.04 -11.17 4.96
CA TYR A 12 12.09 -10.58 4.02
C TYR A 12 12.01 -9.06 4.15
N SER A 13 12.16 -8.52 5.36
CA SER A 13 12.25 -7.06 5.57
C SER A 13 13.50 -6.47 4.93
N LEU A 14 14.66 -7.11 5.09
CA LEU A 14 15.90 -6.67 4.45
C LEU A 14 15.82 -6.74 2.92
N MET A 15 15.28 -7.84 2.37
CA MET A 15 15.04 -7.97 0.93
C MET A 15 14.13 -6.85 0.42
N THR A 16 13.08 -6.51 1.18
CA THR A 16 12.14 -5.44 0.83
C THR A 16 12.82 -4.07 0.86
N LEU A 17 13.67 -3.79 1.84
CA LEU A 17 14.44 -2.55 1.90
C LEU A 17 15.39 -2.41 0.71
N ILE A 18 16.11 -3.47 0.36
CA ILE A 18 17.01 -3.49 -0.81
C ILE A 18 16.20 -3.24 -2.09
N PHE A 19 15.06 -3.91 -2.23
CA PHE A 19 14.13 -3.78 -3.34
C PHE A 19 13.58 -2.36 -3.49
N ILE A 20 13.34 -1.64 -2.39
CA ILE A 20 12.89 -0.24 -2.44
C ILE A 20 14.06 0.69 -2.78
N ILE A 21 15.19 0.55 -2.06
CA ILE A 21 16.28 1.55 -2.07
C ILE A 21 17.06 1.53 -3.38
N LEU A 22 17.49 0.34 -3.85
CA LEU A 22 18.37 0.25 -5.02
C LEU A 22 17.72 0.87 -6.27
N PRO A 23 16.46 0.54 -6.62
CA PRO A 23 15.86 1.08 -7.84
C PRO A 23 15.51 2.56 -7.73
N ILE A 24 15.44 3.15 -6.53
CA ILE A 24 15.29 4.62 -6.34
C ILE A 24 16.64 5.32 -6.54
N VAL A 25 17.70 4.82 -5.90
CA VAL A 25 19.01 5.50 -5.81
C VAL A 25 19.81 5.38 -7.11
N ILE A 26 19.86 4.20 -7.72
CA ILE A 26 20.66 3.95 -8.94
C ILE A 26 20.32 4.92 -10.08
N PRO A 27 19.03 5.15 -10.43
CA PRO A 27 18.68 6.00 -11.56
C PRO A 27 18.60 7.51 -11.23
N LEU A 28 19.08 7.98 -10.08
CA LEU A 28 19.03 9.41 -9.73
C LEU A 28 19.75 10.29 -10.77
N LYS A 29 20.83 9.79 -11.36
CA LYS A 29 21.62 10.48 -12.40
C LYS A 29 21.18 10.15 -13.83
N TYR A 30 20.18 9.30 -14.00
CA TYR A 30 19.71 8.91 -15.33
C TYR A 30 18.85 10.04 -15.93
N ASN A 31 18.68 10.03 -17.25
CA ASN A 31 17.73 10.94 -17.89
C ASN A 31 16.27 10.55 -17.58
N GLU A 32 15.36 11.50 -17.78
CA GLU A 32 13.93 11.33 -17.47
C GLU A 32 13.28 10.15 -18.22
N LYS A 33 13.73 9.88 -19.46
CA LYS A 33 13.23 8.75 -20.26
C LYS A 33 13.60 7.41 -19.62
N ALA A 34 14.82 7.27 -19.13
CA ALA A 34 15.30 6.05 -18.46
C ALA A 34 14.58 5.85 -17.12
N LYS A 35 14.43 6.89 -16.31
CA LYS A 35 13.64 6.83 -15.05
C LYS A 35 12.20 6.38 -15.33
N TYR A 36 11.57 6.97 -16.35
CA TYR A 36 10.21 6.57 -16.72
C TYR A 36 10.13 5.13 -17.24
N ASN A 37 11.14 4.66 -17.98
CA ASN A 37 11.18 3.26 -18.43
C ASN A 37 11.31 2.28 -17.25
N ILE A 38 12.11 2.58 -16.24
CA ILE A 38 12.21 1.77 -15.01
C ILE A 38 10.84 1.70 -14.32
N ALA A 39 10.14 2.83 -14.18
CA ALA A 39 8.79 2.84 -13.62
C ALA A 39 7.83 1.95 -14.41
N LYS A 40 7.85 2.00 -15.75
CA LYS A 40 7.01 1.13 -16.60
C LYS A 40 7.34 -0.35 -16.46
N VAL A 41 8.62 -0.71 -16.39
CA VAL A 41 9.04 -2.10 -16.13
C VAL A 41 8.46 -2.58 -14.79
N PHE A 42 8.54 -1.73 -13.77
CA PHE A 42 7.91 -2.01 -12.48
C PHE A 42 6.38 -2.17 -12.58
N GLY A 43 5.71 -1.30 -13.33
CA GLY A 43 4.29 -1.42 -13.64
C GLY A 43 3.96 -2.77 -14.31
N GLY A 44 4.85 -3.28 -15.17
CA GLY A 44 4.74 -4.63 -15.72
C GLY A 44 4.81 -5.73 -14.65
N PHE A 45 5.73 -5.61 -13.68
CA PHE A 45 5.80 -6.55 -12.56
C PHE A 45 4.57 -6.51 -11.66
N ILE A 46 3.95 -5.33 -11.46
CA ILE A 46 2.67 -5.22 -10.73
C ILE A 46 1.57 -6.02 -11.45
N ILE A 47 1.44 -5.86 -12.77
CA ILE A 47 0.44 -6.59 -13.56
C ILE A 47 0.71 -8.10 -13.50
N LEU A 48 1.98 -8.51 -13.64
CA LEU A 48 2.37 -9.90 -13.55
C LEU A 48 2.05 -10.49 -12.17
N GLU A 49 2.39 -9.79 -11.09
CA GLU A 49 2.07 -10.24 -9.74
C GLU A 49 0.56 -10.40 -9.53
N LEU A 50 -0.25 -9.45 -9.99
CA LEU A 50 -1.71 -9.54 -9.86
C LEU A 50 -2.23 -10.81 -10.57
N ILE A 51 -1.76 -11.07 -11.78
CA ILE A 51 -2.14 -12.28 -12.54
C ILE A 51 -1.70 -13.53 -11.77
N LEU A 52 -0.43 -13.60 -11.34
CA LEU A 52 0.11 -14.76 -10.63
C LEU A 52 -0.62 -15.02 -9.31
N PHE A 53 -1.00 -13.97 -8.58
CA PHE A 53 -1.76 -14.10 -7.34
C PHE A 53 -3.13 -14.75 -7.58
N TYR A 54 -3.90 -14.28 -8.56
CA TYR A 54 -5.20 -14.86 -8.86
C TYR A 54 -5.12 -16.26 -9.47
N LEU A 55 -4.13 -16.51 -10.34
CA LEU A 55 -3.87 -17.86 -10.84
C LEU A 55 -3.53 -18.80 -9.68
N TYR A 56 -2.68 -18.38 -8.75
CA TYR A 56 -2.34 -19.17 -7.57
C TYR A 56 -3.59 -19.50 -6.74
N HIS A 57 -4.45 -18.52 -6.46
CA HIS A 57 -5.70 -18.75 -5.71
C HIS A 57 -6.65 -19.70 -6.43
N TYR A 58 -6.78 -19.56 -7.75
CA TYR A 58 -7.64 -20.41 -8.56
C TYR A 58 -7.13 -21.86 -8.64
N TYR A 59 -5.85 -22.06 -8.98
CA TYR A 59 -5.26 -23.40 -9.11
C TYR A 59 -5.23 -24.19 -7.81
N ASN A 60 -5.13 -23.51 -6.66
CA ASN A 60 -5.16 -24.16 -5.35
C ASN A 60 -6.58 -24.30 -4.78
N ASN A 61 -7.63 -23.91 -5.52
CA ASN A 61 -9.04 -23.94 -5.07
C ASN A 61 -9.29 -23.17 -3.76
N ILE A 62 -8.53 -22.11 -3.52
CA ILE A 62 -8.66 -21.23 -2.33
C ILE A 62 -9.28 -19.88 -2.68
N PHE A 63 -9.72 -19.70 -3.93
CA PHE A 63 -10.42 -18.49 -4.34
C PHE A 63 -11.84 -18.47 -3.76
N SER A 64 -12.19 -17.37 -3.09
CA SER A 64 -13.55 -17.08 -2.66
C SER A 64 -13.90 -15.61 -2.90
N LEU A 65 -15.18 -15.32 -3.12
CA LEU A 65 -15.65 -13.93 -3.24
C LEU A 65 -15.48 -13.15 -1.93
N GLN A 66 -15.36 -13.84 -0.80
CA GLN A 66 -15.27 -13.25 0.52
C GLN A 66 -13.85 -12.81 0.89
N GLU A 67 -12.83 -13.52 0.38
CA GLU A 67 -11.44 -13.32 0.80
C GLU A 67 -10.53 -12.89 -0.37
N SER A 68 -10.89 -13.19 -1.62
CA SER A 68 -9.94 -13.08 -2.73
C SER A 68 -10.13 -11.84 -3.62
N LEU A 69 -11.25 -11.13 -3.57
CA LEU A 69 -11.44 -9.90 -4.37
C LEU A 69 -10.42 -8.81 -3.97
N PRO A 70 -10.01 -7.92 -4.91
CA PRO A 70 -9.01 -6.88 -4.65
C PRO A 70 -9.57 -5.69 -3.87
N LEU A 71 -10.41 -5.95 -2.87
CA LEU A 71 -11.16 -4.93 -2.14
C LEU A 71 -10.51 -4.54 -0.80
N HIS A 72 -9.46 -5.26 -0.37
CA HIS A 72 -8.60 -4.74 0.70
C HIS A 72 -7.82 -3.50 0.23
N LEU A 73 -7.62 -2.56 1.14
CA LEU A 73 -6.99 -1.27 0.84
C LEU A 73 -5.60 -1.43 0.21
N CYS A 74 -4.78 -2.39 0.64
CA CYS A 74 -3.47 -2.65 0.02
C CYS A 74 -3.59 -3.11 -1.43
N ARG A 75 -4.57 -3.96 -1.77
CA ARG A 75 -4.83 -4.41 -3.15
C ARG A 75 -5.33 -3.27 -4.02
N ILE A 76 -6.20 -2.41 -3.49
CA ILE A 76 -6.65 -1.19 -4.17
C ILE A 76 -5.46 -0.26 -4.42
N MET A 77 -4.62 0.00 -3.42
CA MET A 77 -3.41 0.81 -3.58
C MET A 77 -2.47 0.21 -4.62
N TRP A 78 -2.32 -1.12 -4.63
CA TRP A 78 -1.47 -1.81 -5.59
C TRP A 78 -1.94 -1.63 -7.04
N VAL A 79 -3.26 -1.69 -7.27
CA VAL A 79 -3.84 -1.35 -8.58
C VAL A 79 -3.68 0.14 -8.89
N ILE A 80 -3.88 1.03 -7.91
CA ILE A 80 -3.69 2.49 -8.05
C ILE A 80 -2.25 2.84 -8.47
N SER A 81 -1.25 2.08 -8.04
CA SER A 81 0.15 2.23 -8.48
C SER A 81 0.31 2.18 -10.00
N LEU A 82 -0.49 1.38 -10.71
CA LEU A 82 -0.48 1.34 -12.18
C LEU A 82 -0.88 2.69 -12.79
N PHE A 83 -1.88 3.35 -12.21
CA PHE A 83 -2.35 4.66 -12.67
C PHE A 83 -1.36 5.77 -12.34
N ALA A 84 -0.70 5.69 -11.18
CA ALA A 84 0.38 6.60 -10.81
C ALA A 84 1.57 6.49 -11.79
N ILE A 85 1.96 5.28 -12.18
CA ILE A 85 3.07 5.04 -13.11
C ILE A 85 2.69 5.38 -14.55
N PHE A 86 1.69 4.70 -15.12
CA PHE A 86 1.43 4.74 -16.56
C PHE A 86 0.70 6.00 -17.01
N LYS A 87 -0.15 6.57 -16.15
CA LYS A 87 -0.91 7.80 -16.46
C LYS A 87 -0.33 9.03 -15.80
N LYS A 88 0.72 8.90 -14.97
CA LYS A 88 1.24 9.99 -14.12
C LYS A 88 0.12 10.70 -13.35
N ASN A 89 -0.88 9.94 -12.89
CA ASN A 89 -2.07 10.51 -12.27
C ASN A 89 -1.74 11.01 -10.86
N ASN A 90 -1.89 12.33 -10.63
CA ASN A 90 -1.50 12.93 -9.35
C ASN A 90 -2.39 12.48 -8.19
N THR A 91 -3.68 12.22 -8.42
CA THR A 91 -4.58 11.70 -7.38
C THR A 91 -4.14 10.30 -6.95
N SER A 92 -3.82 9.42 -7.90
CA SER A 92 -3.29 8.08 -7.61
C SER A 92 -1.99 8.15 -6.81
N PHE A 93 -1.07 9.01 -7.21
CA PHE A 93 0.16 9.26 -6.45
C PHE A 93 -0.12 9.78 -5.04
N GLU A 94 -1.04 10.74 -4.87
CA GLU A 94 -1.40 11.29 -3.55
C GLU A 94 -2.00 10.23 -2.63
N MET A 95 -2.85 9.33 -3.14
CA MET A 95 -3.37 8.19 -2.38
C MET A 95 -2.23 7.29 -1.87
N LEU A 96 -1.28 6.96 -2.74
CA LEU A 96 -0.10 6.16 -2.37
C LEU A 96 0.80 6.88 -1.37
N PHE A 97 0.99 8.19 -1.55
CA PHE A 97 1.87 9.00 -0.73
C PHE A 97 1.32 9.22 0.68
N HIS A 98 0.03 9.54 0.81
CA HIS A 98 -0.59 9.79 2.12
C HIS A 98 -0.99 8.52 2.86
N ILE A 99 -1.44 7.48 2.14
CA ILE A 99 -1.99 6.27 2.76
C ILE A 99 -1.12 5.06 2.47
N GLY A 100 -0.77 4.85 1.20
CA GLY A 100 -0.05 3.66 0.76
C GLY A 100 1.27 3.45 1.52
N ILE A 101 2.07 4.50 1.70
CA ILE A 101 3.35 4.42 2.42
C ILE A 101 3.14 3.92 3.86
N PHE A 102 2.22 4.53 4.61
CA PHE A 102 2.02 4.20 6.03
C PHE A 102 1.32 2.87 6.22
N GLY A 103 0.26 2.61 5.47
CA GLY A 103 -0.45 1.33 5.53
C GLY A 103 0.50 0.16 5.23
N SER A 104 1.32 0.29 4.19
CA SER A 104 2.32 -0.74 3.86
C SER A 104 3.47 -0.81 4.85
N PHE A 105 3.91 0.32 5.43
CA PHE A 105 4.93 0.31 6.47
C PHE A 105 4.48 -0.48 7.70
N TYR A 106 3.26 -0.23 8.21
CA TYR A 106 2.70 -1.00 9.31
C TYR A 106 2.48 -2.46 8.95
N ALA A 107 2.01 -2.76 7.74
CA ALA A 107 1.86 -4.13 7.27
C ALA A 107 3.19 -4.91 7.23
N LEU A 108 4.30 -4.27 6.88
CA LEU A 108 5.63 -4.87 6.91
C LEU A 108 6.19 -5.00 8.33
N LEU A 109 5.89 -4.03 9.20
CA LEU A 109 6.35 -4.02 10.59
C LEU A 109 5.64 -5.10 11.42
N THR A 110 4.33 -5.26 11.24
CA THR A 110 3.49 -6.24 11.95
C THR A 110 2.74 -7.11 10.93
N PRO A 111 3.41 -8.08 10.29
CA PRO A 111 2.79 -8.85 9.22
C PRO A 111 1.63 -9.73 9.69
N ASP A 112 0.43 -9.46 9.15
CA ASP A 112 -0.75 -10.31 9.32
C ASP A 112 -0.73 -11.46 8.31
N LEU A 113 0.36 -12.23 8.35
CA LEU A 113 0.58 -13.39 7.49
C LEU A 113 0.95 -14.58 8.37
N ALA A 114 0.40 -15.77 8.09
CA ALA A 114 0.68 -16.97 8.87
C ALA A 114 2.17 -17.34 8.88
N ASN A 115 2.67 -17.89 10.00
CA ASN A 115 4.09 -18.24 10.17
C ASN A 115 4.54 -19.31 9.16
N ASP A 116 3.64 -20.27 8.93
CA ASP A 116 3.72 -21.39 8.00
C ASP A 116 3.29 -21.03 6.57
N ALA A 117 2.98 -19.75 6.30
CA ALA A 117 2.72 -19.28 4.94
C ALA A 117 3.90 -19.66 4.02
N ASN A 118 3.56 -20.25 2.89
CA ASN A 118 4.53 -20.73 1.92
C ASN A 118 5.35 -19.58 1.32
N PHE A 119 6.39 -19.96 0.58
CA PHE A 119 7.32 -19.01 -0.05
C PHE A 119 6.59 -18.00 -0.96
N PHE A 120 5.66 -18.46 -1.80
CA PHE A 120 4.96 -17.60 -2.74
C PHE A 120 4.11 -16.54 -2.02
N LEU A 121 3.30 -16.93 -1.04
CA LEU A 121 2.46 -16.00 -0.27
C LEU A 121 3.30 -15.01 0.55
N THR A 122 4.41 -15.49 1.13
CA THR A 122 5.34 -14.62 1.85
C THR A 122 5.98 -13.60 0.91
N LEU A 123 6.49 -14.04 -0.24
CA LEU A 123 7.08 -13.15 -1.23
C LEU A 123 6.05 -12.14 -1.76
N ASN A 124 4.83 -12.60 -2.05
CA ASN A 124 3.71 -11.78 -2.51
C ASN A 124 3.41 -10.64 -1.52
N TYR A 125 3.24 -10.97 -0.24
CA TYR A 125 2.95 -10.00 0.81
C TYR A 125 4.01 -8.90 0.89
N TYR A 126 5.28 -9.29 1.02
CA TYR A 126 6.38 -8.34 1.15
C TYR A 126 6.61 -7.53 -0.14
N PHE A 127 6.48 -8.16 -1.31
CA PHE A 127 6.62 -7.49 -2.61
C PHE A 127 5.51 -6.46 -2.85
N THR A 128 4.25 -6.79 -2.57
CA THR A 128 3.13 -5.86 -2.73
C THR A 128 3.26 -4.67 -1.77
N HIS A 129 3.49 -4.91 -0.48
CA HIS A 129 3.59 -3.82 0.49
C HIS A 129 4.84 -2.96 0.27
N GLY A 130 6.00 -3.59 0.05
CA GLY A 130 7.22 -2.89 -0.30
C GLY A 130 7.10 -2.12 -1.61
N GLY A 131 6.41 -2.70 -2.59
CA GLY A 131 6.16 -2.11 -3.88
C GLY A 131 5.30 -0.85 -3.81
N ILE A 132 4.25 -0.83 -2.97
CA ILE A 132 3.43 0.37 -2.76
C ILE A 132 4.30 1.53 -2.25
N ILE A 133 5.17 1.26 -1.29
CA ILE A 133 6.13 2.26 -0.77
C ILE A 133 7.08 2.70 -1.89
N PHE A 134 7.66 1.74 -2.60
CA PHE A 134 8.54 2.01 -3.74
C PHE A 134 7.88 2.92 -4.76
N VAL A 135 6.67 2.63 -5.23
CA VAL A 135 5.99 3.43 -6.26
C VAL A 135 5.74 4.85 -5.77
N ALA A 136 5.26 5.01 -4.54
CA ALA A 136 5.04 6.34 -3.96
C ALA A 136 6.33 7.17 -3.93
N LEU A 137 7.43 6.59 -3.42
CA LEU A 137 8.71 7.26 -3.33
C LEU A 137 9.35 7.48 -4.70
N TYR A 138 9.23 6.53 -5.63
CA TYR A 138 9.76 6.67 -6.99
C TYR A 138 9.03 7.76 -7.77
N CYS A 139 7.70 7.84 -7.64
CA CYS A 139 6.91 8.92 -8.20
C CYS A 139 7.36 10.29 -7.67
N LEU A 140 7.60 10.39 -6.35
CA LEU A 140 8.07 11.62 -5.72
C LEU A 140 9.50 12.00 -6.15
N ILE A 141 10.45 11.08 -6.04
CA ILE A 141 11.88 11.36 -6.17
C ILE A 141 12.32 11.33 -7.64
N ASN A 142 11.95 10.29 -8.37
CA ASN A 142 12.47 10.03 -9.71
C ASN A 142 11.55 10.53 -10.84
N LEU A 143 10.23 10.58 -10.63
CA LEU A 143 9.29 11.10 -11.64
C LEU A 143 8.82 12.54 -11.39
N GLY A 144 9.30 13.19 -10.33
CA GLY A 144 9.03 14.60 -10.06
C GLY A 144 7.59 14.92 -9.64
N MET A 145 6.78 13.92 -9.26
CA MET A 145 5.39 14.15 -8.83
C MET A 145 5.37 14.85 -7.46
N ARG A 146 4.37 15.71 -7.22
CA ARG A 146 4.27 16.52 -6.00
C ARG A 146 2.84 16.52 -5.47
N PRO A 147 2.62 16.31 -4.16
CA PRO A 147 1.27 16.34 -3.60
C PRO A 147 0.74 17.77 -3.61
N ARG A 148 -0.53 17.93 -3.98
CA ARG A 148 -1.24 19.22 -3.93
C ARG A 148 -1.46 19.65 -2.48
N ASN A 149 -1.63 20.94 -2.21
CA ASN A 149 -1.77 21.42 -0.83
C ASN A 149 -2.96 20.79 -0.07
N ASN A 150 -4.08 20.51 -0.76
CA ASN A 150 -5.27 19.93 -0.12
C ASN A 150 -5.37 18.39 -0.30
N SER A 151 -4.31 17.75 -0.78
CA SER A 151 -4.34 16.31 -1.11
C SER A 151 -4.62 15.43 0.11
N TRP A 152 -4.09 15.81 1.28
CA TRP A 152 -4.25 15.04 2.51
C TRP A 152 -5.73 14.90 2.90
N PHE A 153 -6.54 15.94 2.73
CA PHE A 153 -7.99 15.90 2.99
C PHE A 153 -8.75 15.16 1.88
N ASN A 154 -8.39 15.42 0.61
CA ASN A 154 -9.03 14.75 -0.53
C ASN A 154 -8.87 13.22 -0.47
N VAL A 155 -7.70 12.76 -0.05
CA VAL A 155 -7.37 11.33 0.07
C VAL A 155 -8.18 10.67 1.18
N ILE A 156 -8.38 11.34 2.32
CA ILE A 156 -9.30 10.89 3.39
C ILE A 156 -10.73 10.74 2.83
N PHE A 157 -11.20 11.76 2.12
CA PHE A 157 -12.52 11.74 1.48
C PHE A 157 -12.68 10.56 0.50
N TYR A 158 -11.67 10.31 -0.36
CA TYR A 158 -11.71 9.20 -1.30
C TYR A 158 -11.73 7.83 -0.60
N VAL A 159 -10.99 7.67 0.50
CA VAL A 159 -11.04 6.42 1.27
C VAL A 159 -12.38 6.21 1.97
N ASN A 160 -13.02 7.26 2.47
CA ASN A 160 -14.37 7.16 3.01
C ASN A 160 -15.39 6.75 1.94
N ILE A 161 -15.29 7.30 0.72
CA ILE A 161 -16.12 6.86 -0.41
C ILE A 161 -15.88 5.37 -0.70
N LEU A 162 -14.62 4.94 -0.78
CA LEU A 162 -14.28 3.53 -1.01
C LEU A 162 -14.84 2.64 0.11
N ALA A 163 -14.65 3.01 1.38
CA ALA A 163 -15.15 2.28 2.52
C ALA A 163 -16.68 2.15 2.51
N PHE A 164 -17.40 3.21 2.13
CA PHE A 164 -18.85 3.16 1.98
C PHE A 164 -19.28 2.10 0.96
N PHE A 165 -18.74 2.13 -0.26
CA PHE A 165 -19.09 1.14 -1.29
C PHE A 165 -18.67 -0.28 -0.92
N ILE A 166 -17.49 -0.44 -0.32
CA ILE A 166 -16.98 -1.75 0.11
C ILE A 166 -17.83 -2.30 1.26
N SER A 167 -18.35 -1.45 2.16
CA SER A 167 -19.28 -1.89 3.21
C SER A 167 -20.58 -2.46 2.63
N ILE A 168 -21.10 -1.87 1.55
CA ILE A 168 -22.26 -2.41 0.83
C ILE A 168 -21.92 -3.77 0.22
N ILE A 169 -20.76 -3.91 -0.42
CA ILE A 169 -20.32 -5.20 -0.99
C ILE A 169 -20.20 -6.25 0.12
N ASN A 170 -19.52 -5.91 1.21
CA ASN A 170 -19.34 -6.77 2.38
C ASN A 170 -20.66 -7.30 2.92
N TYR A 171 -21.66 -6.43 3.07
CA TYR A 171 -23.00 -6.83 3.49
C TYR A 171 -23.65 -7.82 2.53
N ASN A 172 -23.53 -7.61 1.22
CA ASN A 172 -24.20 -8.45 0.22
C ASN A 172 -23.57 -9.84 0.05
N ILE A 173 -22.24 -9.97 0.20
CA ILE A 173 -21.54 -11.25 -0.03
C ILE A 173 -21.04 -11.91 1.26
N GLY A 174 -21.31 -11.30 2.42
CA GLY A 174 -20.87 -11.78 3.73
C GLY A 174 -19.36 -11.70 3.93
N SER A 175 -18.70 -10.69 3.37
CA SER A 175 -17.23 -10.51 3.45
C SER A 175 -16.82 -9.47 4.48
N ASN A 176 -15.51 -9.40 4.74
CA ASN A 176 -14.91 -8.45 5.68
C ASN A 176 -13.72 -7.68 5.07
N TYR A 177 -13.88 -7.20 3.83
CA TYR A 177 -12.88 -6.36 3.19
C TYR A 177 -12.63 -5.07 3.98
N MET A 178 -11.36 -4.67 4.05
CA MET A 178 -10.89 -3.53 4.85
C MET A 178 -11.25 -3.61 6.35
N TYR A 179 -11.65 -4.79 6.85
CA TYR A 179 -12.10 -4.97 8.22
C TYR A 179 -13.27 -4.05 8.60
N LEU A 180 -14.22 -3.85 7.68
CA LEU A 180 -15.39 -2.96 7.87
C LEU A 180 -16.60 -3.66 8.52
N SER A 181 -16.63 -5.00 8.54
CA SER A 181 -17.71 -5.81 9.09
C SER A 181 -17.37 -6.39 10.46
N SER A 182 -16.09 -6.69 10.70
CA SER A 182 -15.56 -7.15 11.98
C SER A 182 -14.08 -6.83 12.11
N LYS A 183 -13.59 -6.68 13.35
CA LYS A 183 -12.18 -6.38 13.63
C LYS A 183 -11.27 -7.50 13.09
N PRO A 184 -10.05 -7.18 12.63
CA PRO A 184 -9.07 -8.20 12.27
C PRO A 184 -8.80 -9.14 13.46
N GLY A 185 -8.51 -10.40 13.19
CA GLY A 185 -8.24 -11.44 14.19
C GLY A 185 -6.89 -11.30 14.92
N VAL A 186 -6.33 -10.09 14.96
CA VAL A 186 -5.01 -9.79 15.55
C VAL A 186 -5.18 -9.10 16.89
N GLU A 187 -4.39 -9.50 17.88
CA GLU A 187 -4.34 -8.82 19.17
C GLU A 187 -3.68 -7.44 19.00
N ASN A 188 -4.50 -6.41 18.80
CA ASN A 188 -4.03 -5.03 18.69
C ASN A 188 -4.65 -4.21 19.83
N PRO A 189 -3.84 -3.67 20.76
CA PRO A 189 -4.32 -2.82 21.84
C PRO A 189 -5.11 -1.59 21.38
N LEU A 190 -4.90 -1.14 20.14
CA LEU A 190 -5.63 -0.02 19.56
C LEU A 190 -7.04 -0.41 19.07
N LEU A 191 -7.37 -1.70 18.98
CA LEU A 191 -8.68 -2.20 18.54
C LEU A 191 -9.53 -2.66 19.73
N PHE A 192 -9.57 -1.83 20.78
CA PHE A 192 -10.29 -2.10 22.02
C PHE A 192 -11.80 -1.80 21.95
N LEU A 193 -12.25 -1.09 20.91
CA LEU A 193 -13.66 -0.78 20.70
C LEU A 193 -14.35 -1.88 19.89
N ASP A 194 -15.64 -2.09 20.14
CA ASP A 194 -16.46 -3.02 19.35
C ASP A 194 -16.87 -2.41 18.00
N TRP A 195 -17.36 -3.26 17.10
CA TRP A 195 -17.93 -2.80 15.84
C TRP A 195 -19.17 -1.91 16.09
N PRO A 196 -19.35 -0.78 15.38
CA PRO A 196 -18.48 -0.21 14.34
C PRO A 196 -17.44 0.81 14.86
N TYR A 197 -17.33 1.02 16.18
CA TYR A 197 -16.58 2.11 16.78
C TYR A 197 -15.06 2.04 16.57
N TYR A 198 -14.46 0.84 16.43
CA TYR A 198 -13.03 0.74 16.09
C TYR A 198 -12.71 1.32 14.69
N ILE A 199 -13.70 1.45 13.79
CA ILE A 199 -13.51 2.08 12.48
C ILE A 199 -13.14 3.56 12.67
N LEU A 200 -13.63 4.21 13.74
CA LEU A 200 -13.22 5.58 14.09
C LEU A 200 -11.73 5.64 14.43
N ILE A 201 -11.15 4.59 15.00
CA ILE A 201 -9.71 4.53 15.29
C ILE A 201 -8.91 4.43 13.99
N PHE A 202 -9.39 3.64 13.02
CA PHE A 202 -8.80 3.62 11.67
C PHE A 202 -8.90 5.00 11.00
N GLU A 203 -10.04 5.68 11.12
CA GLU A 203 -10.25 7.01 10.54
C GLU A 203 -9.35 8.08 11.20
N LEU A 204 -9.23 8.07 12.53
CA LEU A 204 -8.31 8.94 13.26
C LEU A 204 -6.85 8.66 12.89
N GLY A 205 -6.49 7.38 12.76
CA GLY A 205 -5.18 6.98 12.25
C GLY A 205 -4.94 7.52 10.84
N LEU A 206 -5.89 7.34 9.93
CA LEU A 206 -5.83 7.85 8.57
C LEU A 206 -5.64 9.37 8.53
N PHE A 207 -6.44 10.10 9.32
CA PHE A 207 -6.35 11.55 9.44
C PHE A 207 -4.98 11.99 9.96
N PHE A 208 -4.56 11.43 11.11
CA PHE A 208 -3.30 11.80 11.76
C PHE A 208 -2.10 11.56 10.85
N HIS A 209 -2.02 10.40 10.21
CA HIS A 209 -0.93 10.08 9.29
C HIS A 209 -0.93 10.97 8.05
N SER A 210 -2.09 11.14 7.40
CA SER A 210 -2.20 11.99 6.20
C SER A 210 -1.80 13.44 6.50
N PHE A 211 -2.21 13.96 7.66
CA PHE A 211 -1.87 15.31 8.12
C PHE A 211 -0.39 15.44 8.51
N LEU A 212 0.16 14.46 9.23
CA LEU A 212 1.58 14.43 9.60
C LEU A 212 2.48 14.45 8.35
N ILE A 213 2.18 13.60 7.37
CA ILE A 213 2.91 13.56 6.09
C ILE A 213 2.84 14.90 5.37
N HIS A 214 1.65 15.52 5.35
CA HIS A 214 1.46 16.82 4.73
C HIS A 214 2.36 17.89 5.37
N ILE A 215 2.43 17.93 6.71
CA ILE A 215 3.31 18.85 7.44
C ILE A 215 4.79 18.55 7.14
N LEU A 216 5.21 17.29 7.26
CA LEU A 216 6.60 16.89 7.04
C LEU A 216 7.05 17.23 5.61
N TYR A 217 6.19 16.95 4.63
CA TYR A 217 6.44 17.31 3.24
C TYR A 217 6.61 18.83 3.07
N ASN A 218 5.66 19.64 3.55
CA ASN A 218 5.72 21.09 3.36
C ASN A 218 6.88 21.76 4.11
N LYS A 219 7.17 21.30 5.33
CA LYS A 219 8.20 21.90 6.19
C LYS A 219 9.61 21.52 5.75
N PHE A 220 9.81 20.25 5.39
CA PHE A 220 11.14 19.72 5.11
C PHE A 220 11.33 19.44 3.62
N LEU A 221 10.51 18.60 2.99
CA LEU A 221 10.83 18.05 1.68
C LEU A 221 10.57 18.99 0.50
N LYS A 222 9.50 19.80 0.54
CA LYS A 222 9.05 20.63 -0.58
C LYS A 222 10.11 21.59 -1.11
N ARG A 223 10.89 22.20 -0.20
CA ARG A 223 11.96 23.14 -0.57
C ARG A 223 13.16 22.45 -1.21
N TYR A 224 13.54 21.25 -0.74
CA TYR A 224 14.65 20.51 -1.34
C TYR A 224 14.23 19.93 -2.70
N LEU A 225 13.04 19.33 -2.79
CA LEU A 225 12.56 18.67 -3.99
C LEU A 225 12.14 19.63 -5.11
N ASN A 226 11.93 20.92 -4.85
CA ASN A 226 11.62 21.91 -5.89
C ASN A 226 12.88 22.64 -6.41
N LYS A 227 14.06 22.37 -5.84
CA LYS A 227 15.35 22.90 -6.32
C LYS A 227 16.00 22.04 -7.39
N TYR A 228 15.53 20.81 -7.57
CA TYR A 228 16.00 19.79 -8.49
C TYR A 228 14.81 19.27 -9.31
#